data_AF-A0A3E0HXB6-F1
#
_entry.id   AF-A0A3E0HXB6-F1
#
_cell.length_a   1.000
_cell.length_b   1.000
_cell.length_c   1.000
_cell.angle_alpha   90.00
_cell.angle_beta   90.00
_cell.angle_gamma   90.00
#
_symmetry.space_group_name_H-M   'P 1'
#
loop_
_entity.id
_entity.type
_entity.pdbx_description
1 polymer ?
#
loop_
_entity_poly.entity_id
_entity_poly.type
_entity_poly.pdbx_seq_one_letter_code
_entity_poly.pdbx_strand_id
1 'polypeptide(L)'
;MNNIERQEAALQLIVHTLKDRSGRMDFYRLERELHRSGHTYFEPAFLADRLQQLELAEYTPLQSIKLTQKGWDFTTFYDLRMESNKENETQYLTTENLKLQNENLKHQNSVVEKQSEIDNLTIENLKLQNTQLKRYIIYSVIAFVAGAILTNLKPIWNLIKSLI
;
A
#
# COMPACT_ATOMS: atom_id res chain seq x y z
N MET A 1 -27.55 25.56 -7.31
CA MET A 1 -27.09 24.68 -8.40
C MET A 1 -25.70 25.11 -8.82
N ASN A 2 -24.70 24.30 -8.47
CA ASN A 2 -23.30 24.54 -8.83
C ASN A 2 -23.07 24.33 -10.34
N ASN A 3 -21.91 24.71 -10.87
CA ASN A 3 -21.64 24.63 -12.33
C ASN A 3 -21.73 23.19 -12.86
N ILE A 4 -21.32 22.21 -12.06
CA ILE A 4 -21.35 20.78 -12.40
C ILE A 4 -22.79 20.29 -12.53
N GLU A 5 -23.65 20.59 -11.57
CA GLU A 5 -25.08 20.23 -11.60
C GLU A 5 -25.80 20.85 -12.80
N ARG A 6 -25.46 22.10 -13.16
CA ARG A 6 -26.02 22.77 -14.36
C ARG A 6 -25.60 22.07 -15.65
N GLN A 7 -24.35 21.65 -15.73
CA GLN A 7 -23.83 20.91 -16.87
C GLN A 7 -24.44 19.50 -16.95
N GLU A 8 -24.53 18.79 -15.82
CA GLU A 8 -25.18 17.47 -15.74
C GLU A 8 -26.65 17.53 -16.15
N ALA A 9 -27.39 18.56 -15.73
CA ALA A 9 -28.77 18.77 -16.15
C ALA A 9 -28.88 18.96 -17.67
N ALA A 10 -27.98 19.74 -18.27
CA ALA A 10 -27.93 19.92 -19.72
C ALA A 10 -27.57 18.61 -20.46
N LEU A 11 -26.58 17.86 -19.96
CA LEU A 11 -26.21 16.56 -20.52
C LEU A 11 -27.35 15.54 -20.40
N GLN A 12 -28.03 15.51 -19.26
CA GLN A 12 -29.16 14.62 -19.00
C GLN A 12 -30.32 14.93 -19.93
N LEU A 13 -30.61 16.22 -20.16
CA LEU A 13 -31.60 16.66 -21.14
C LEU A 13 -31.24 16.16 -22.54
N ILE A 14 -29.98 16.30 -22.97
CA ILE A 14 -29.54 15.86 -24.30
C ILE A 14 -29.74 14.35 -24.45
N VAL A 15 -29.32 13.56 -23.47
CA VAL A 15 -29.47 12.10 -23.51
C VAL A 15 -30.95 11.71 -23.59
N HIS A 16 -31.81 12.30 -22.76
CA HIS A 16 -33.26 12.05 -22.84
C HIS A 16 -33.85 12.44 -24.21
N THR A 17 -33.48 13.61 -24.71
CA THR A 17 -33.97 14.10 -26.02
C THR A 17 -33.51 13.19 -27.16
N LEU A 18 -32.30 12.64 -27.07
CA LEU A 18 -31.81 11.64 -28.03
C LEU A 18 -32.62 10.34 -27.92
N LYS A 19 -32.89 9.85 -26.70
CA LYS A 19 -33.67 8.62 -26.44
C LYS A 19 -35.11 8.72 -26.96
N ASP A 20 -35.78 9.83 -26.69
CA ASP A 20 -37.19 10.07 -27.08
C ASP A 20 -37.40 10.11 -28.60
N ARG A 21 -36.32 10.25 -29.37
CA ARG A 21 -36.36 10.36 -30.82
C ARG A 21 -35.89 9.05 -31.47
N SER A 22 -34.64 9.01 -31.91
CA SER A 22 -34.07 7.88 -32.65
C SER A 22 -32.65 7.55 -32.19
N GLY A 23 -32.23 8.12 -31.07
CA GLY A 23 -30.85 8.10 -30.60
C GLY A 23 -29.91 8.95 -31.44
N ARG A 24 -30.40 9.82 -32.36
CA ARG A 24 -29.54 10.69 -33.19
C ARG A 24 -30.09 12.10 -33.31
N MET A 25 -29.20 13.10 -33.33
CA MET A 25 -29.55 14.51 -33.48
C MET A 25 -28.44 15.29 -34.17
N ASP A 26 -28.79 16.22 -35.06
CA ASP A 26 -27.84 17.19 -35.61
C ASP A 26 -27.56 18.34 -34.63
N PHE A 27 -26.39 18.99 -34.77
CA PHE A 27 -25.98 20.07 -33.86
C PHE A 27 -26.92 21.27 -33.85
N TYR A 28 -27.55 21.57 -34.99
CA TYR A 28 -28.50 22.68 -35.09
C TYR A 28 -29.77 22.43 -34.26
N ARG A 29 -30.30 21.20 -34.27
CA ARG A 29 -31.41 20.78 -33.42
C ARG A 29 -31.00 20.73 -31.96
N LEU A 30 -29.80 20.21 -31.67
CA LEU A 30 -29.25 20.17 -30.32
C LEU A 30 -29.20 21.56 -29.70
N GLU A 31 -28.66 22.52 -30.45
CA GLU A 31 -28.60 23.93 -30.08
C GLU A 31 -30.00 24.49 -29.80
N ARG A 32 -30.97 24.22 -30.67
CA ARG A 32 -32.35 24.68 -30.48
C ARG A 32 -32.99 24.13 -29.21
N GLU A 33 -32.79 22.85 -28.90
CA GLU A 33 -33.35 22.24 -27.69
C GLU A 33 -32.69 22.77 -26.41
N LEU A 34 -31.37 23.00 -26.45
CA LEU A 34 -30.65 23.67 -25.36
C LEU A 34 -31.13 25.10 -25.12
N HIS A 35 -31.40 25.86 -26.18
CA HIS A 35 -31.96 27.20 -26.05
C HIS A 35 -33.38 27.19 -25.47
N ARG A 36 -34.25 26.29 -25.92
CA ARG A 36 -35.63 26.16 -25.44
C ARG A 36 -35.72 25.78 -23.96
N SER A 37 -34.78 24.97 -23.49
CA SER A 37 -34.69 24.52 -22.10
C SER A 37 -33.95 25.49 -21.18
N GLY A 38 -33.46 26.62 -21.70
CA GLY A 38 -32.75 27.63 -20.92
C GLY A 38 -31.27 27.30 -20.65
N HIS A 39 -30.70 26.31 -21.34
CA HIS A 39 -29.29 25.92 -21.27
C HIS A 39 -28.42 26.65 -22.32
N THR A 40 -28.64 27.96 -22.49
CA THR A 40 -27.93 28.79 -23.48
C THR A 40 -26.46 29.05 -23.16
N TYR A 41 -26.04 28.72 -21.93
CA TYR A 41 -24.67 28.95 -21.45
C TYR A 41 -23.67 27.88 -21.90
N PHE A 42 -24.16 26.76 -22.46
CA PHE A 42 -23.32 25.65 -22.87
C PHE A 42 -23.28 25.55 -24.39
N GLU A 43 -22.07 25.50 -24.94
CA GLU A 43 -21.89 25.23 -26.36
C GLU A 43 -22.31 23.78 -26.67
N PRO A 44 -23.14 23.56 -27.71
CA PRO A 44 -23.58 22.21 -28.10
C PRO A 44 -22.42 21.25 -28.35
N ALA A 45 -21.35 21.72 -28.99
CA ALA A 45 -20.13 20.96 -29.25
C ALA A 45 -19.44 20.52 -27.95
N PHE A 46 -19.33 21.42 -26.98
CA PHE A 46 -18.76 21.09 -25.67
C PHE A 46 -19.55 19.99 -24.96
N LEU A 47 -20.89 20.04 -24.98
CA LEU A 47 -21.71 19.00 -24.36
C LEU A 47 -21.64 17.67 -25.11
N ALA A 48 -21.54 17.71 -26.44
CA ALA A 48 -21.35 16.51 -27.26
C ALA A 48 -19.99 15.84 -27.01
N ASP A 49 -18.91 16.62 -26.90
CA ASP A 49 -17.59 16.12 -26.52
C ASP A 49 -17.63 15.44 -25.15
N ARG A 50 -18.36 16.01 -24.19
CA ARG A 50 -18.53 15.41 -22.87
C ARG A 50 -19.30 14.10 -22.91
N LEU A 51 -20.37 14.00 -23.70
CA LEU A 51 -21.07 12.74 -23.90
C LEU A 51 -20.19 11.69 -24.58
N GLN A 52 -19.29 12.12 -25.48
CA GLN A 52 -18.33 11.23 -26.12
C GLN A 52 -17.25 10.73 -25.16
N GLN A 53 -16.70 11.61 -24.32
CA GLN A 53 -15.72 11.21 -23.28
C GLN A 53 -16.30 10.19 -22.31
N LEU A 54 -17.59 10.28 -22.02
CA LEU A 54 -18.31 9.32 -21.18
C LEU A 54 -18.76 8.07 -21.94
N GLU A 55 -18.48 8.01 -23.24
CA GLU A 55 -18.87 6.96 -24.18
C GLU A 55 -20.39 6.79 -24.29
N LEU A 56 -21.17 7.81 -23.93
CA LEU A 56 -22.63 7.82 -24.03
C LEU A 56 -23.09 8.16 -25.45
N ALA A 57 -22.27 8.86 -26.21
CA ALA A 57 -22.56 9.22 -27.57
C ALA A 57 -21.32 9.23 -28.45
N GLU A 58 -21.52 9.13 -29.76
CA GLU A 58 -20.49 9.20 -30.79
C GLU A 58 -20.82 10.31 -31.80
N TYR A 59 -19.76 10.92 -32.33
CA TYR A 59 -19.89 11.82 -33.47
C TYR A 59 -20.10 11.02 -34.74
N THR A 60 -21.08 11.46 -35.52
CA THR A 60 -21.32 10.93 -36.85
C THR A 60 -21.05 12.01 -37.90
N PRO A 61 -20.69 11.62 -39.15
CA PRO A 61 -20.56 12.56 -40.24
C PRO A 61 -21.81 13.45 -40.37
N LEU A 62 -21.63 14.67 -40.87
CA LEU A 62 -22.67 15.71 -40.99
C LEU A 62 -23.06 16.39 -39.66
N GLN A 63 -22.11 16.59 -38.75
CA GLN A 63 -22.35 17.36 -37.51
C GLN A 63 -23.57 16.81 -36.75
N SER A 64 -23.57 15.52 -36.46
CA SER A 64 -24.62 14.90 -35.65
C SER A 64 -24.05 14.00 -34.58
N ILE A 65 -24.72 13.99 -33.44
CA ILE A 65 -24.43 13.14 -32.30
C ILE A 65 -25.40 11.95 -32.30
N LYS A 66 -24.89 10.77 -31.95
CA LYS A 66 -25.67 9.54 -31.87
C LYS A 66 -25.37 8.82 -30.56
N LEU A 67 -26.39 8.29 -29.89
CA LEU A 67 -26.20 7.46 -28.70
C LEU A 67 -25.48 6.16 -29.05
N THR A 68 -24.52 5.81 -28.20
CA THR A 68 -23.94 4.47 -28.17
C THR A 68 -24.89 3.51 -27.46
N GLN A 69 -24.56 2.22 -27.42
CA GLN A 69 -25.29 1.27 -26.59
C GLN A 69 -25.30 1.70 -25.11
N LYS A 70 -24.15 2.13 -24.59
CA LYS A 70 -24.01 2.67 -23.23
C LYS A 70 -24.92 3.89 -23.00
N GLY A 71 -25.04 4.76 -24.00
CA GLY A 71 -25.96 5.90 -23.94
C GLY A 71 -27.44 5.52 -23.89
N TRP A 72 -27.83 4.43 -24.54
CA TRP A 72 -29.18 3.87 -24.43
C TRP A 72 -29.45 3.28 -23.05
N ASP A 73 -28.47 2.58 -22.48
CA ASP A 73 -28.59 1.95 -21.17
C ASP A 73 -28.42 2.96 -20.01
N PHE A 74 -27.89 4.15 -20.30
CA PHE A 74 -27.63 5.20 -19.32
C PHE A 74 -28.90 5.77 -18.65
N THR A 75 -28.98 5.69 -17.33
CA THR A 75 -30.10 6.19 -16.54
C THR A 75 -29.85 7.63 -16.07
N THR A 76 -28.83 7.83 -15.22
CA THR A 76 -28.57 9.12 -14.59
C THR A 76 -27.09 9.39 -14.35
N PHE A 77 -26.72 10.67 -14.28
CA PHE A 77 -25.38 11.09 -13.85
C PHE A 77 -25.13 10.83 -12.35
N TYR A 78 -26.17 10.55 -11.56
CA TYR A 78 -26.02 10.13 -10.17
C TYR A 78 -25.32 8.77 -10.09
N ASP A 79 -25.70 7.82 -10.94
CA ASP A 79 -25.12 6.47 -10.96
C ASP A 79 -23.63 6.51 -11.33
N LEU A 80 -23.25 7.34 -12.32
CA LEU A 80 -21.84 7.55 -12.70
C LEU A 80 -21.00 8.12 -11.55
N ARG A 81 -21.54 9.08 -10.78
CA ARG A 81 -20.83 9.63 -9.62
C ARG A 81 -20.67 8.60 -8.52
N MET A 82 -21.70 7.79 -8.27
CA MET A 82 -21.64 6.71 -7.30
C MET A 82 -20.59 5.67 -7.68
N GLU A 83 -20.54 5.28 -8.95
CA GLU A 83 -19.54 4.34 -9.47
C GLU A 83 -18.12 4.91 -9.36
N SER A 84 -17.90 6.15 -9.81
CA SER A 84 -16.60 6.82 -9.69
C SER A 84 -16.16 7.01 -8.24
N ASN A 85 -17.08 7.37 -7.34
CA ASN A 85 -16.78 7.48 -5.90
C ASN A 85 -16.38 6.12 -5.32
N LYS A 86 -17.10 5.05 -5.69
CA LYS A 86 -16.78 3.68 -5.29
C LYS A 86 -15.41 3.25 -5.81
N GLU A 87 -15.10 3.54 -7.07
CA GLU A 87 -13.77 3.26 -7.63
C GLU A 87 -12.67 4.00 -6.87
N ASN A 88 -12.84 5.30 -6.63
CA ASN A 88 -11.88 6.10 -5.86
C ASN A 88 -11.68 5.55 -4.44
N GLU A 89 -12.77 5.18 -3.76
CA GLU A 89 -12.72 4.55 -2.45
C GLU A 89 -11.98 3.21 -2.49
N THR A 90 -12.27 2.35 -3.47
CA THR A 90 -11.56 1.07 -3.62
C THR A 90 -10.07 1.26 -3.92
N GLN A 91 -9.69 2.26 -4.73
CA GLN A 91 -8.29 2.58 -4.99
C GLN A 91 -7.58 3.08 -3.74
N TYR A 92 -8.24 3.95 -2.97
CA TYR A 92 -7.72 4.44 -1.69
C TYR A 92 -7.48 3.27 -0.72
N LEU A 93 -8.49 2.42 -0.51
CA LEU A 93 -8.40 1.26 0.38
C LEU A 93 -7.35 0.24 -0.10
N THR A 94 -7.21 0.04 -1.42
CA THR A 94 -6.18 -0.84 -1.98
C THR A 94 -4.78 -0.28 -1.70
N THR A 95 -4.60 1.03 -1.90
CA THR A 95 -3.33 1.71 -1.63
C THR A 95 -2.97 1.65 -0.15
N GLU A 96 -3.95 1.87 0.74
CA GLU A 96 -3.76 1.80 2.19
C GLU A 96 -3.40 0.38 2.63
N ASN A 97 -4.10 -0.64 2.13
CA ASN A 97 -3.78 -2.04 2.40
C ASN A 97 -2.35 -2.40 1.95
N LEU A 98 -1.92 -1.95 0.78
CA LEU A 98 -0.54 -2.16 0.31
C LEU A 98 0.50 -1.49 1.20
N LYS A 99 0.21 -0.29 1.73
CA LYS A 99 1.09 0.38 2.70
C LYS A 99 1.20 -0.42 4.00
N LEU A 100 0.07 -0.85 4.56
CA LEU A 100 0.03 -1.67 5.78
C LEU A 100 0.76 -3.01 5.60
N GLN A 101 0.60 -3.66 4.45
CA GLN A 101 1.35 -4.88 4.13
C GLN A 101 2.87 -4.63 4.08
N ASN A 102 3.30 -3.54 3.43
CA ASN A 102 4.72 -3.18 3.37
C ASN A 102 5.29 -2.83 4.75
N GLU A 103 4.55 -2.13 5.60
CA GLU A 103 4.96 -1.83 6.97
C GLU A 103 5.07 -3.11 7.80
N ASN A 104 4.10 -4.02 7.70
CA ASN A 104 4.16 -5.32 8.35
C ASN A 104 5.39 -6.14 7.93
N LEU A 105 5.71 -6.17 6.63
CA LEU A 105 6.91 -6.85 6.13
C LEU A 105 8.19 -6.23 6.69
N LYS A 106 8.28 -4.90 6.75
CA LYS A 106 9.43 -4.19 7.37
C LYS A 106 9.56 -4.54 8.85
N HIS A 107 8.45 -4.57 9.59
CA HIS A 107 8.45 -4.96 10.98
C HIS A 107 8.89 -6.41 11.17
N GLN A 108 8.39 -7.34 10.35
CA GLN A 108 8.82 -8.75 10.38
C GLN A 108 10.32 -8.90 10.10
N ASN A 109 10.84 -8.22 9.08
CA ASN A 109 12.28 -8.23 8.79
C ASN A 109 13.10 -7.70 9.98
N SER A 110 12.67 -6.60 10.61
CA SER A 110 13.35 -6.07 11.80
C SER A 110 13.31 -7.05 12.98
N VAL A 111 12.21 -7.79 13.16
CA VAL A 111 12.13 -8.83 14.19
C VAL A 111 13.12 -9.96 13.90
N VAL A 112 13.23 -10.40 12.65
CA VAL A 112 14.20 -11.44 12.25
C VAL A 112 15.65 -10.98 12.46
N GLU A 113 15.97 -9.74 12.10
CA GLU A 113 17.30 -9.16 12.33
C GLU A 113 17.66 -9.12 13.82
N LYS A 114 16.74 -8.66 14.66
CA LYS A 114 16.93 -8.64 16.12
C LYS A 114 17.06 -10.04 16.71
N GLN A 115 16.31 -11.00 16.21
CA GLN A 115 16.43 -12.39 16.67
C GLN A 115 17.82 -12.96 16.31
N SER A 116 18.32 -12.69 15.10
CA SER A 116 19.68 -13.06 14.70
C SER A 116 20.75 -12.43 15.60
N GLU A 117 20.58 -11.15 15.97
CA GLU A 117 21.47 -10.47 16.93
C GLU A 117 21.45 -11.14 18.31
N ILE A 118 20.26 -11.47 18.83
CA ILE A 118 20.09 -12.19 20.11
C ILE A 118 20.80 -13.55 20.05
N ASP A 119 20.63 -14.30 18.97
CA ASP A 119 21.25 -15.62 18.80
C ASP A 119 22.78 -15.52 18.78
N ASN A 120 23.32 -14.52 18.06
CA ASN A 120 24.75 -14.25 18.03
C ASN A 120 25.32 -13.88 19.40
N LEU A 121 24.66 -12.97 20.12
CA LEU A 121 25.03 -12.58 21.48
C LEU A 121 24.95 -13.77 22.46
N THR A 122 23.97 -14.65 22.27
CA THR A 122 23.82 -15.87 23.07
C THR A 122 25.00 -16.82 22.84
N ILE A 123 25.39 -17.04 21.58
CA ILE A 123 26.56 -17.84 21.22
C ILE A 123 27.84 -17.25 21.83
N GLU A 124 28.02 -15.93 21.75
CA GLU A 124 29.19 -15.26 22.32
C GLU A 124 29.23 -15.40 23.85
N ASN A 125 28.10 -15.21 24.52
CA ASN A 125 28.00 -15.39 25.97
C ASN A 125 28.35 -16.83 26.39
N LEU A 126 27.82 -17.84 25.67
CA LEU A 126 28.17 -19.25 25.91
C LEU A 126 29.68 -19.53 25.72
N LYS A 127 30.32 -18.91 24.73
CA LYS A 127 31.78 -19.02 24.53
C LYS A 127 32.58 -18.39 25.67
N LEU A 128 32.15 -17.22 26.14
CA LEU A 128 32.77 -16.53 27.27
C LEU A 128 32.62 -17.35 28.56
N GLN A 129 31.42 -17.86 28.86
CA GLN A 129 31.18 -18.74 30.00
C GLN A 129 32.05 -20.00 29.95
N ASN A 130 32.13 -20.66 28.79
CA ASN A 130 33.02 -21.81 28.60
C ASN A 130 34.50 -21.47 28.83
N THR A 131 34.94 -20.29 28.40
CA THR A 131 36.31 -19.83 28.61
C THR A 131 36.60 -19.57 30.08
N GLN A 132 35.66 -18.95 30.79
CA GLN A 132 35.76 -18.73 32.23
C GLN A 132 35.82 -20.06 32.98
N LEU A 133 34.93 -21.00 32.66
CA LEU A 133 34.91 -22.33 33.28
C LEU A 133 36.26 -23.06 33.10
N LYS A 134 36.83 -23.02 31.89
CA LYS A 134 38.16 -23.59 31.63
C LYS A 134 39.24 -22.95 32.50
N ARG A 135 39.25 -21.62 32.65
CA ARG A 135 40.19 -20.92 33.53
C ARG A 135 40.02 -21.32 34.99
N TYR A 136 38.77 -21.40 35.47
CA TYR A 136 38.47 -21.85 36.83
C TYR A 136 39.00 -23.26 37.10
N ILE A 137 38.81 -24.19 36.16
CA ILE A 137 39.34 -25.55 36.29
C ILE A 137 40.87 -25.51 36.39
N ILE A 138 41.55 -24.78 35.50
CA ILE A 138 43.02 -24.67 35.50
C ILE A 138 43.51 -24.09 36.83
N TYR A 139 42.93 -22.99 37.32
CA TYR A 139 43.34 -22.39 38.59
C TYR A 139 43.07 -23.29 39.78
N SER A 140 41.98 -24.07 39.75
CA SER A 140 41.66 -25.04 40.81
C SER A 140 42.70 -26.16 40.87
N VAL A 141 43.14 -26.68 39.71
CA VAL A 141 44.21 -27.68 39.62
C VAL A 141 45.54 -27.11 40.14
N ILE A 142 45.92 -25.90 39.72
CA ILE A 142 47.15 -25.25 40.19
C ILE A 142 47.10 -25.04 41.71
N ALA A 143 45.99 -24.53 42.24
CA ALA A 143 45.80 -24.31 43.68
C ALA A 143 45.88 -25.63 44.46
N PHE A 144 45.30 -26.71 43.93
CA PHE A 144 45.38 -28.03 44.54
C PHE A 144 46.84 -28.54 44.62
N VAL A 145 47.59 -28.46 43.51
CA VAL A 145 49.00 -28.88 43.47
C VAL A 145 49.86 -28.02 44.40
N ALA A 146 49.69 -26.69 44.37
CA ALA A 146 50.41 -25.78 45.25
C ALA A 146 50.12 -26.07 46.74
N GLY A 147 48.87 -26.32 47.10
CA GLY A 147 48.46 -26.70 48.45
C GLY A 147 49.10 -28.01 48.92
N ALA A 148 49.15 -29.02 48.04
CA ALA A 148 49.79 -30.30 48.33
C ALA A 148 51.31 -30.16 48.56
N ILE A 149 52.00 -29.36 47.74
CA ILE A 149 53.42 -29.06 47.91
C ILE A 149 53.63 -28.34 49.25
N LEU A 150 52.87 -27.26 49.51
CA LEU A 150 52.98 -26.47 50.73
C LEU A 150 52.82 -27.31 52.00
N THR A 151 51.87 -28.25 51.99
CA THR A 151 51.59 -29.13 53.13
C THR A 151 52.74 -30.12 53.37
N ASN A 152 53.42 -30.57 52.31
CA ASN A 152 54.54 -31.51 52.36
C ASN A 152 55.93 -30.84 52.43
N LEU A 153 56.01 -29.51 52.51
CA LEU A 153 57.29 -28.77 52.54
C LEU A 153 58.17 -29.15 53.74
N LYS A 154 57.61 -29.32 54.94
CA LYS A 154 58.38 -29.73 56.14
C LYS A 154 59.07 -31.10 55.96
N PRO A 155 58.36 -32.17 55.57
CA PRO A 155 58.98 -33.45 55.26
C PRO A 155 60.04 -33.37 54.16
N ILE A 156 59.75 -32.66 53.06
CA ILE A 156 60.68 -32.50 51.93
C ILE A 156 61.96 -31.78 52.36
N TRP A 157 61.83 -30.71 53.15
CA TRP A 157 62.97 -29.96 53.69
C TRP A 157 63.83 -30.81 54.63
N ASN A 158 63.19 -31.63 55.46
CA ASN A 158 63.90 -32.57 56.34
C ASN A 158 64.64 -33.66 55.53
N LEU A 159 64.05 -34.14 54.43
CA LEU A 159 64.69 -35.11 53.52
C LEU A 159 65.92 -34.52 52.83
N ILE A 160 65.81 -33.29 52.30
CA ILE A 160 66.94 -32.60 51.66
C ILE A 160 68.06 -32.33 52.66
N LYS A 161 67.74 -31.88 53.88
CA LYS A 161 68.73 -31.73 54.97
C LYS A 161 69.41 -33.04 55.38
N SER A 162 68.79 -34.19 55.14
CA SER A 162 69.38 -35.50 55.45
C SER A 162 70.28 -36.06 54.33
N LEU A 163 70.22 -35.46 53.13
CA LEU A 163 70.96 -35.86 51.93
C LEU A 163 72.20 -35.01 51.66
N ILE A 164 72.33 -33.87 52.35
CA ILE A 164 73.49 -32.95 52.34
C ILE A 164 74.20 -33.11 53.68
#